data_AF-A0A454CXF2-F1
#
_entry.id   AF-A0A454CXF2-F1
#
_cell.length_a   1.000
_cell.length_b   1.000
_cell.length_c   1.000
_cell.angle_alpha   90.00
_cell.angle_beta   90.00
_cell.angle_gamma   90.00
#
_symmetry.space_group_name_H-M   'P 1'
#
loop_
_entity.id
_entity.type
_entity.pdbx_description
1 polymer ?
#
loop_
_entity_poly.entity_id
_entity_poly.type
_entity_poly.pdbx_seq_one_letter_code
_entity_poly.pdbx_strand_id
1 'polypeptide(L)'
;MAMPFIIVGSFILIFAFPPFAEDTTFALGRIWLDFATTHFDTIMMPFNMSMGIMTIFVSLGVAYSLAKAYKMDGITSAVLSLMCFLLVAAPAKDGALAMKHMGGTGIFTAVMCAFFAVELYRFMKKHNITIRMPEQVPPAIARSFEVLLPVLAVFLTLYPLSIFVQTQ
;
A
#
# COMPACT_ATOMS: atom_id res chain seq x y z
N MET A 1 -11.05 4.67 -3.46
CA MET A 1 -10.47 3.44 -4.01
C MET A 1 -10.47 2.27 -3.02
N ALA A 2 -10.26 2.48 -1.71
CA ALA A 2 -10.24 1.38 -0.72
C ALA A 2 -11.62 0.82 -0.31
N MET A 3 -12.72 1.58 -0.47
CA MET A 3 -14.05 1.20 0.04
C MET A 3 -14.56 -0.19 -0.41
N PRO A 4 -14.46 -0.60 -1.69
CA PRO A 4 -14.93 -1.93 -2.11
C PRO A 4 -14.17 -3.07 -1.43
N PHE A 5 -12.86 -2.91 -1.24
CA PHE A 5 -12.03 -3.92 -0.57
C PHE A 5 -12.40 -4.07 0.91
N ILE A 6 -12.70 -2.95 1.58
CA ILE A 6 -13.17 -2.96 2.98
C ILE A 6 -14.50 -3.71 3.09
N ILE A 7 -15.44 -3.46 2.19
CA ILE A 7 -16.76 -4.09 2.21
C ILE A 7 -16.62 -5.61 2.05
N VAL A 8 -15.86 -6.06 1.05
CA VAL A 8 -15.67 -7.50 0.80
C VAL A 8 -14.92 -8.17 1.95
N GLY A 9 -13.84 -7.55 2.45
CA GLY A 9 -13.09 -8.08 3.59
C GLY A 9 -13.95 -8.20 4.85
N SER A 10 -14.77 -7.18 5.13
CA SER A 10 -15.64 -7.16 6.32
C SER A 10 -16.75 -8.20 6.25
N PHE A 11 -17.25 -8.53 5.05
CA PHE A 11 -18.27 -9.56 4.88
C PHE A 11 -17.77 -10.96 5.29
N ILE A 12 -16.48 -11.21 5.09
CA ILE A 12 -15.83 -12.47 5.47
C ILE A 12 -15.74 -12.65 6.99
N LEU A 13 -15.70 -11.57 7.76
CA LEU A 13 -15.73 -11.64 9.23
C LEU A 13 -17.01 -12.31 9.75
N ILE A 14 -18.13 -12.19 9.04
CA ILE A 14 -19.39 -12.84 9.40
C ILE A 14 -19.25 -14.37 9.36
N PHE A 15 -18.47 -14.89 8.40
CA PHE A 15 -18.24 -16.33 8.27
C PHE A 15 -17.20 -16.85 9.24
N ALA A 16 -16.20 -16.04 9.57
CA ALA A 16 -15.15 -16.39 10.53
C ALA A 16 -15.61 -16.28 11.99
N PHE A 17 -16.52 -15.35 12.28
CA PHE A 17 -17.07 -15.09 13.61
C PHE A 17 -18.58 -15.26 13.60
N PRO A 18 -19.09 -16.50 13.53
CA PRO A 18 -20.51 -16.75 13.60
C PRO A 18 -21.08 -16.26 14.96
N PRO A 19 -22.30 -15.69 14.99
CA PRO A 19 -22.89 -15.12 16.19
C PRO A 19 -23.51 -16.20 17.11
N PHE A 20 -22.74 -17.23 17.44
CA PHE A 20 -23.14 -18.33 18.32
C PHE A 20 -22.17 -18.44 19.49
N ALA A 21 -22.68 -18.74 20.68
CA ALA A 21 -21.85 -19.02 21.84
C ALA A 21 -21.19 -20.40 21.72
N GLU A 22 -20.05 -20.63 22.38
CA GLU A 22 -19.33 -21.91 22.31
C GLU A 22 -20.14 -23.11 22.84
N ASP A 23 -21.13 -22.86 23.69
CA ASP A 23 -22.05 -23.83 24.31
C ASP A 23 -23.37 -24.01 23.54
N THR A 24 -23.47 -23.47 22.32
CA THR A 24 -24.71 -23.49 21.53
C THR A 24 -25.21 -24.92 21.28
N THR A 25 -26.45 -25.19 21.70
CA THR A 25 -27.14 -26.48 21.50
C THR A 25 -27.79 -26.61 20.12
N PHE A 26 -27.84 -25.52 19.35
CA PHE A 26 -28.37 -25.50 17.99
C PHE A 26 -27.42 -26.20 17.01
N ALA A 27 -27.92 -27.24 16.34
CA ALA A 27 -27.11 -28.10 15.47
C ALA A 27 -26.38 -27.34 14.36
N LEU A 28 -27.05 -26.39 13.68
CA LEU A 28 -26.40 -25.58 12.64
C LEU A 28 -25.36 -24.61 13.21
N GLY A 29 -25.60 -24.09 14.42
CA GLY A 29 -24.67 -23.17 15.09
C GLY A 29 -23.37 -23.88 15.44
N ARG A 30 -23.44 -25.12 15.90
CA ARG A 30 -22.27 -25.94 16.23
C ARG A 30 -21.49 -26.38 15.00
N ILE A 31 -22.16 -26.75 13.91
CA ILE A 31 -21.51 -27.10 12.63
C ILE A 31 -20.78 -25.88 12.05
N TRP A 32 -21.41 -24.69 12.08
CA TRP A 32 -20.74 -23.47 11.61
C TRP A 32 -19.56 -23.13 12.52
N LEU A 33 -19.72 -23.15 13.84
CA LEU A 33 -18.62 -22.88 14.77
C LEU A 33 -17.42 -23.80 14.50
N ASP A 34 -17.64 -25.12 14.41
CA ASP A 34 -16.60 -26.11 14.14
C ASP A 34 -15.93 -25.92 12.77
N PHE A 35 -16.72 -25.59 11.73
CA PHE A 35 -16.19 -25.25 10.42
C PHE A 35 -15.33 -23.98 10.45
N ALA A 36 -15.81 -22.94 11.13
CA ALA A 36 -15.15 -21.65 11.23
C ALA A 36 -13.84 -21.74 12.02
N THR A 37 -13.80 -22.51 13.11
CA THR A 37 -12.56 -22.72 13.88
C THR A 37 -11.56 -23.58 13.13
N THR A 38 -12.02 -24.61 12.41
CA THR A 38 -11.12 -25.52 11.66
C THR A 38 -10.49 -24.84 10.44
N HIS A 39 -11.25 -23.97 9.75
CA HIS A 39 -10.79 -23.31 8.53
C HIS A 39 -10.53 -21.81 8.73
N PHE A 40 -10.30 -21.37 9.96
CA PHE A 40 -10.24 -19.97 10.33
C PHE A 40 -9.23 -19.17 9.48
N ASP A 41 -8.00 -19.68 9.34
CA ASP A 41 -6.94 -19.01 8.58
C ASP A 41 -7.30 -18.88 7.09
N THR A 42 -7.89 -19.92 6.51
CA THR A 42 -8.34 -19.92 5.10
C THR A 42 -9.48 -18.94 4.89
N ILE A 43 -10.43 -18.87 5.82
CA ILE A 43 -11.54 -17.91 5.77
C ILE A 43 -11.00 -16.50 5.96
N MET A 44 -10.03 -16.27 6.84
CA MET A 44 -9.47 -14.94 7.11
C MET A 44 -8.52 -14.41 6.03
N MET A 45 -8.06 -15.27 5.11
CA MET A 45 -7.12 -14.87 4.05
C MET A 45 -7.61 -13.65 3.22
N PRO A 46 -8.86 -13.58 2.71
CA PRO A 46 -9.33 -12.42 1.97
C PRO A 46 -9.44 -11.15 2.83
N PHE A 47 -9.75 -11.29 4.12
CA PHE A 47 -9.75 -10.16 5.06
C PHE A 47 -8.33 -9.61 5.24
N ASN A 48 -7.35 -10.49 5.44
CA ASN A 48 -5.95 -10.10 5.58
C ASN A 48 -5.39 -9.46 4.30
N MET A 49 -5.81 -9.94 3.12
CA MET A 49 -5.42 -9.39 1.82
C MET A 49 -6.22 -8.16 1.37
N SER A 50 -7.19 -7.72 2.16
CA SER A 50 -7.94 -6.48 1.92
C SER A 50 -7.65 -5.44 3.00
N MET A 51 -8.12 -5.68 4.22
CA MET A 51 -7.93 -4.80 5.37
C MET A 51 -6.48 -4.82 5.87
N GLY A 52 -5.82 -5.98 5.83
CA GLY A 52 -4.43 -6.12 6.28
C GLY A 52 -3.38 -5.47 5.37
N ILE A 53 -3.74 -5.10 4.14
CA ILE A 53 -2.88 -4.34 3.21
C ILE A 53 -3.51 -3.02 2.75
N MET A 54 -4.51 -2.52 3.47
CA MET A 54 -5.31 -1.35 3.09
C MET A 54 -4.45 -0.12 2.77
N THR A 55 -3.35 0.04 3.49
CA THR A 55 -2.46 1.19 3.34
C THR A 55 -1.80 1.26 1.96
N ILE A 56 -1.56 0.11 1.30
CA ILE A 56 -1.08 0.07 -0.08
C ILE A 56 -2.10 0.75 -1.01
N PHE A 57 -3.37 0.36 -0.91
CA PHE A 57 -4.42 0.93 -1.76
C PHE A 57 -4.63 2.42 -1.51
N VAL A 58 -4.50 2.86 -0.25
CA VAL A 58 -4.60 4.28 0.08
C VAL A 58 -3.41 5.06 -0.47
N SER A 59 -2.18 4.59 -0.27
CA SER A 59 -0.96 5.23 -0.80
C SER A 59 -1.04 5.43 -2.31
N LEU A 60 -1.36 4.37 -3.06
CA LEU A 60 -1.51 4.41 -4.51
C LEU A 60 -2.64 5.37 -4.92
N GLY A 61 -3.81 5.28 -4.27
CA GLY A 61 -4.98 6.07 -4.63
C GLY A 61 -4.81 7.57 -4.39
N VAL A 62 -4.22 7.94 -3.25
CA VAL A 62 -3.97 9.35 -2.89
C VAL A 62 -2.95 9.96 -3.84
N ALA A 63 -1.81 9.29 -4.05
CA ALA A 63 -0.78 9.79 -4.95
C ALA A 63 -1.26 9.87 -6.41
N TYR A 64 -2.03 8.88 -6.88
CA TYR A 64 -2.63 8.90 -8.21
C TYR A 64 -3.57 10.11 -8.38
N SER A 65 -4.47 10.32 -7.42
CA SER A 65 -5.44 11.42 -7.46
C SER A 65 -4.75 12.78 -7.43
N LEU A 66 -3.74 12.95 -6.56
CA LEU A 66 -2.98 14.19 -6.45
C LEU A 66 -2.18 14.49 -7.71
N ALA A 67 -1.51 13.49 -8.28
CA ALA A 67 -0.77 13.64 -9.53
C ALA A 67 -1.70 13.99 -10.70
N LYS A 68 -2.89 13.40 -10.77
CA LYS A 68 -3.91 13.77 -11.77
C LYS A 68 -4.39 15.21 -11.60
N ALA A 69 -4.58 15.67 -10.36
CA ALA A 69 -4.91 17.07 -10.09
C ALA A 69 -3.82 18.03 -10.58
N TYR A 70 -2.54 17.62 -10.52
CA TYR A 70 -1.41 18.38 -11.07
C TYR A 70 -1.12 18.12 -12.56
N LYS A 71 -1.97 17.36 -13.27
CA LYS A 71 -1.76 16.99 -14.69
C LYS A 71 -0.43 16.26 -14.92
N MET A 72 0.04 15.51 -13.92
CA MET A 72 1.24 14.69 -13.96
C MET A 72 0.90 13.21 -14.20
N ASP A 73 1.92 12.40 -14.40
CA ASP A 73 1.76 10.96 -14.57
C ASP A 73 1.28 10.30 -13.26
N GLY A 74 0.04 9.83 -13.26
CA GLY A 74 -0.60 9.25 -12.07
C GLY A 74 -0.02 7.90 -11.64
N ILE A 75 0.37 7.04 -12.58
CA ILE A 75 0.88 5.70 -12.26
C ILE A 75 2.29 5.81 -11.69
N THR A 76 3.17 6.60 -12.32
CA THR A 76 4.51 6.88 -11.82
C THR A 76 4.45 7.44 -10.40
N SER A 77 3.56 8.40 -10.15
CA SER A 77 3.42 9.00 -8.82
C SER A 77 2.89 8.02 -7.78
N ALA A 78 1.93 7.17 -8.17
CA ALA A 78 1.39 6.13 -7.30
C ALA A 78 2.47 5.12 -6.89
N VAL A 79 3.23 4.59 -7.87
CA VAL A 79 4.30 3.62 -7.61
C VAL A 79 5.42 4.26 -6.77
N LEU A 80 5.75 5.53 -7.02
CA LEU A 80 6.74 6.27 -6.23
C LEU A 80 6.29 6.44 -4.76
N SER A 81 5.01 6.75 -4.54
CA SER A 81 4.41 6.83 -3.20
C SER A 81 4.42 5.49 -2.48
N LEU A 82 4.15 4.40 -3.19
CA LEU A 82 4.21 3.06 -2.62
C LEU A 82 5.65 2.73 -2.17
N MET A 83 6.65 3.02 -3.00
CA MET A 83 8.06 2.84 -2.64
C MET A 83 8.44 3.68 -1.41
N CYS A 84 8.06 4.96 -1.41
CA CYS A 84 8.24 5.87 -0.28
C CYS A 84 7.65 5.29 1.02
N PHE A 85 6.42 4.78 0.96
CA PHE A 85 5.76 4.16 2.10
C PHE A 85 6.48 2.89 2.57
N LEU A 86 6.85 1.98 1.68
CA LEU A 86 7.54 0.75 2.05
C LEU A 86 8.91 1.03 2.68
N LEU A 87 9.63 2.04 2.19
CA LEU A 87 10.93 2.42 2.73
C LEU A 87 10.84 2.98 4.15
N VAL A 88 9.77 3.70 4.48
CA VAL A 88 9.59 4.38 5.77
C VAL A 88 8.86 3.52 6.79
N ALA A 89 7.78 2.86 6.39
CA ALA A 89 6.83 2.23 7.31
C ALA A 89 6.92 0.71 7.36
N ALA A 90 7.40 0.06 6.30
CA ALA A 90 7.49 -1.39 6.23
C ALA A 90 8.81 -1.84 5.56
N PRO A 91 9.97 -1.43 6.10
CA PRO A 91 11.25 -1.88 5.56
C PRO A 91 11.33 -3.41 5.66
N ALA A 92 11.86 -4.03 4.62
CA ALA A 92 12.07 -5.48 4.63
C ALA A 92 13.12 -5.83 5.70
N LYS A 93 12.74 -6.69 6.64
CA LYS A 93 13.62 -7.21 7.69
C LYS A 93 13.66 -8.73 7.58
N ASP A 94 14.86 -9.30 7.56
CA ASP A 94 15.07 -10.75 7.45
C ASP A 94 14.35 -11.40 6.26
N GLY A 95 14.22 -10.68 5.13
CA GLY A 95 13.54 -11.14 3.92
C GLY A 95 12.01 -11.07 3.97
N ALA A 96 11.41 -10.53 5.03
CA ALA A 96 9.97 -10.39 5.20
C ALA A 96 9.52 -8.92 5.29
N LEU A 97 8.32 -8.65 4.78
CA LEU A 97 7.61 -7.38 4.97
C LEU A 97 6.64 -7.51 6.14
N ALA A 98 6.76 -6.61 7.13
CA ALA A 98 5.90 -6.63 8.29
C ALA A 98 4.48 -6.12 7.95
N MET A 99 3.50 -7.03 7.94
CA MET A 99 2.09 -6.71 7.69
C MET A 99 1.48 -5.74 8.72
N LYS A 100 2.11 -5.61 9.90
CA LYS A 100 1.68 -4.72 11.01
C LYS A 100 1.45 -3.27 10.57
N HIS A 101 2.23 -2.77 9.62
CA HIS A 101 2.13 -1.40 9.11
C HIS A 101 1.35 -1.30 7.80
N MET A 102 1.03 -2.42 7.17
CA MET A 102 0.33 -2.47 5.88
C MET A 102 -1.19 -2.36 6.05
N GLY A 103 -1.70 -2.68 7.24
CA GLY A 103 -3.10 -2.48 7.63
C GLY A 103 -3.41 -1.04 8.03
N GLY A 104 -4.52 -0.81 8.74
CA GLY A 104 -5.02 0.55 9.01
C GLY A 104 -4.09 1.48 9.80
N THR A 105 -3.13 0.94 10.55
CA THR A 105 -2.14 1.70 11.33
C THR A 105 -1.19 2.53 10.46
N GLY A 106 -0.92 2.09 9.22
CA GLY A 106 0.02 2.76 8.31
C GLY A 106 -0.60 3.85 7.44
N ILE A 107 -1.93 4.04 7.48
CA ILE A 107 -2.63 4.93 6.54
C ILE A 107 -2.10 6.35 6.63
N PHE A 108 -1.94 6.88 7.85
CA PHE A 108 -1.48 8.25 8.05
C PHE A 108 -0.09 8.45 7.43
N THR A 109 0.83 7.52 7.73
CA THR A 109 2.18 7.53 7.16
C THR A 109 2.16 7.41 5.63
N ALA A 110 1.32 6.55 5.07
CA ALA A 110 1.16 6.43 3.62
C ALA A 110 0.65 7.70 2.95
N VAL A 111 -0.31 8.39 3.57
CA VAL A 111 -0.82 9.67 3.07
C VAL A 111 0.30 10.72 3.06
N MET A 112 1.08 10.81 4.14
CA MET A 112 2.24 11.71 4.20
C MET A 112 3.30 11.38 3.14
N CYS A 113 3.60 10.09 2.97
CA CYS A 113 4.50 9.59 1.91
C CYS A 113 3.98 9.93 0.51
N ALA A 114 2.66 9.83 0.29
CA ALA A 114 2.03 10.16 -0.98
C ALA A 114 2.17 11.64 -1.33
N PHE A 115 1.89 12.54 -0.38
CA PHE A 115 2.10 13.96 -0.58
C PHE A 115 3.56 14.27 -0.89
N PHE A 116 4.49 13.73 -0.09
CA PHE A 116 5.92 13.94 -0.29
C PHE A 116 6.40 13.45 -1.66
N ALA A 117 6.06 12.22 -2.04
CA ALA A 117 6.49 11.62 -3.30
C ALA A 117 5.97 12.41 -4.52
N VAL A 118 4.71 12.84 -4.49
CA VAL A 118 4.11 13.61 -5.58
C VAL A 118 4.73 15.01 -5.68
N GLU A 119 4.93 15.70 -4.56
CA GLU A 119 5.54 17.04 -4.55
C GLU A 119 7.02 16.99 -4.95
N LEU A 120 7.77 15.98 -4.50
CA LEU A 120 9.15 15.76 -4.94
C LEU A 120 9.20 15.54 -6.46
N TYR A 121 8.35 14.66 -6.98
CA TYR A 121 8.29 14.42 -8.42
C TYR A 121 7.90 15.68 -9.21
N ARG A 122 6.98 16.48 -8.66
CA ARG A 122 6.56 17.75 -9.26
C ARG A 122 7.69 18.76 -9.30
N PHE A 123 8.43 18.90 -8.20
CA PHE A 123 9.60 19.77 -8.09
C PHE A 123 10.66 19.39 -9.13
N MET A 124 10.97 18.10 -9.25
CA MET A 124 11.93 17.61 -10.24
C MET A 124 11.49 17.89 -11.68
N LYS A 125 10.21 17.69 -12.01
CA LYS A 125 9.66 18.05 -13.32
C LYS A 125 9.72 19.56 -13.58
N LYS A 126 9.40 20.39 -12.59
CA LYS A 126 9.42 21.85 -12.72
C LYS A 126 10.84 22.38 -12.99
N HIS A 127 11.87 21.73 -12.44
CA HIS A 127 13.26 22.11 -12.65
C HIS A 127 13.96 21.36 -13.80
N ASN A 128 13.20 20.65 -14.65
CA ASN A 128 13.73 19.88 -15.77
C ASN A 128 14.78 18.81 -15.36
N ILE A 129 14.68 18.30 -14.13
CA ILE A 129 15.52 17.21 -13.60
C ILE A 129 14.93 15.88 -14.09
N THR A 130 14.92 15.68 -15.41
CA THR A 130 14.37 14.51 -16.09
C THR A 130 15.33 14.01 -17.15
N ILE A 131 15.51 12.70 -17.26
CA ILE A 131 16.31 12.10 -18.33
C ILE A 131 15.50 12.20 -19.64
N ARG A 132 15.95 13.02 -20.58
CA ARG A 132 15.31 13.18 -21.89
C ARG A 132 15.76 12.04 -22.79
N MET A 133 14.81 11.23 -23.26
CA MET A 133 15.08 10.22 -24.28
C MET A 133 14.80 10.76 -25.68
N PRO A 134 15.63 10.40 -26.69
CA PRO A 134 15.34 10.70 -28.09
C PRO A 134 14.02 10.09 -28.54
N GLU A 135 13.37 10.68 -29.55
CA GLU A 135 12.11 10.18 -30.11
C GLU A 135 12.20 8.77 -30.69
N GLN A 136 13.41 8.27 -30.97
CA GLN A 136 13.63 6.91 -31.47
C GLN A 136 13.43 5.83 -30.40
N VAL A 137 13.35 6.21 -29.11
CA VAL A 137 13.22 5.25 -28.00
C VAL A 137 11.74 4.94 -27.74
N PRO A 138 11.35 3.66 -27.65
CA PRO A 138 9.99 3.26 -27.31
C PRO A 138 9.47 3.95 -26.03
N PRO A 139 8.20 4.41 -25.99
CA PRO A 139 7.64 5.16 -24.86
C PRO A 139 7.77 4.46 -23.51
N ALA A 140 7.70 3.12 -23.51
CA ALA A 140 7.86 2.32 -22.29
C ALA A 140 9.26 2.45 -21.68
N ILE A 141 10.31 2.50 -22.52
CA ILE A 141 11.69 2.64 -22.05
C ILE A 141 11.92 4.07 -21.54
N ALA A 142 11.46 5.07 -22.29
CA ALA A 142 11.57 6.47 -21.89
C ALA A 142 10.95 6.73 -20.50
N ARG A 143 9.76 6.18 -20.27
CA ARG A 143 9.07 6.32 -18.98
C ARG A 143 9.85 5.71 -17.81
N SER A 144 10.46 4.54 -17.99
CA SER A 144 11.27 3.90 -16.94
C SER A 144 12.48 4.77 -16.53
N PHE A 145 13.12 5.43 -17.49
CA PHE A 145 14.23 6.35 -17.21
C PHE A 145 13.76 7.69 -16.63
N GLU A 146 12.58 8.19 -17.00
CA GLU A 146 11.97 9.36 -16.36
C GLU A 146 11.69 9.13 -14.86
N VAL A 147 11.35 7.90 -14.47
CA VAL A 147 11.07 7.51 -13.08
C VAL A 147 12.36 7.31 -12.26
N LEU A 148 13.49 7.02 -12.91
CA LEU A 148 14.75 6.67 -12.25
C LEU A 148 15.29 7.79 -11.35
N LEU A 149 15.27 9.04 -11.84
CA LEU A 149 15.72 10.20 -11.05
C LEU A 149 14.81 10.46 -9.83
N PRO A 150 13.46 10.51 -9.96
CA PRO A 150 12.56 10.59 -8.81
C PRO A 150 12.77 9.51 -7.77
N VAL A 151 12.97 8.25 -8.19
CA VAL A 151 13.26 7.15 -7.28
C VAL A 151 14.55 7.41 -6.52
N LEU A 152 15.63 7.78 -7.22
CA LEU A 152 16.91 8.09 -6.59
C LEU A 152 16.80 9.26 -5.59
N ALA A 153 16.03 10.29 -5.91
CA ALA A 153 15.77 11.41 -5.00
C ALA A 153 15.01 10.97 -3.74
N VAL A 154 14.03 10.06 -3.86
CA VAL A 154 13.34 9.46 -2.70
C VAL A 154 14.33 8.70 -1.81
N PHE A 155 15.23 7.89 -2.40
CA PHE A 155 16.26 7.21 -1.63
C PHE A 155 17.19 8.20 -0.93
N LEU A 156 17.69 9.23 -1.62
CA LEU A 156 18.61 10.20 -1.00
C LEU A 156 17.96 11.02 0.13
N THR A 157 16.64 11.24 0.07
CA THR A 157 15.93 12.09 1.04
C THR A 157 15.36 11.28 2.22
N LEU A 158 14.67 10.18 1.94
CA LEU A 158 13.93 9.42 2.96
C LEU A 158 14.69 8.23 3.54
N TYR A 159 15.69 7.70 2.84
CA TYR A 159 16.49 6.61 3.40
C TYR A 159 17.28 7.02 4.65
N PRO A 160 17.93 8.20 4.71
CA PRO A 160 18.57 8.66 5.94
C PRO A 160 17.58 8.85 7.09
N LEU A 161 16.39 9.39 6.80
CA LEU A 161 15.31 9.55 7.76
C LEU A 161 14.84 8.18 8.30
N SER A 162 14.67 7.21 7.41
CA SER A 162 14.24 5.85 7.78
C SER A 162 15.27 5.16 8.68
N ILE A 163 16.57 5.30 8.39
CA ILE A 163 17.63 4.78 9.29
C ILE A 163 17.56 5.45 10.66
N PHE A 164 17.40 6.77 10.72
CA PHE A 164 17.31 7.49 11.99
C PHE A 164 16.15 7.00 12.85
N VAL A 165 14.98 6.77 12.23
CA VAL A 165 13.78 6.25 12.92
C VAL A 165 13.96 4.79 13.35
N GLN A 166 14.64 3.96 12.55
CA GLN A 166 14.86 2.55 12.89
C GLN A 166 15.94 2.32 13.97
N THR A 167 16.80 3.32 14.21
CA THR A 167 17.88 3.23 15.21
C THR A 167 17.42 3.67 16.61
N GLN A 168 16.23 4.27 16.74
CA GLN A 168 15.60 4.60 18.02
C GLN A 168 14.64 3.50 18.48
#